data_AF-A0A937KZQ3-F1
#
_entry.id   AF-A0A937KZQ3-F1
#
_cell.length_a   1.000
_cell.length_b   1.000
_cell.length_c   1.000
_cell.angle_alpha   90.00
_cell.angle_beta   90.00
_cell.angle_gamma   90.00
#
_symmetry.space_group_name_H-M   'P 1'
#
loop_
_entity.id
_entity.type
_entity.pdbx_description
1 polymer ?
#
loop_
_entity_poly.entity_id
_entity_poly.type
_entity_poly.pdbx_seq_one_letter_code
_entity_poly.pdbx_strand_id
1 'polypeptide(L)'
;IFVITETIADQQQYKFQTKKYKKINLGEKLDGEYKDGFISSRLWKYSRHPNFASEQLIWITYYFFSVSANGKLINWSIIGCLLLVILFYNSAKFSEGISEKKYPKYKDYQKSVPIFIGFRK
;
A
#
# COMPACT_ATOMS: atom_id res chain seq x y z
N ILE A 1 -14.31 -7.76 3.62
CA ILE A 1 -14.16 -6.57 2.73
C ILE A 1 -12.69 -6.19 2.54
N PHE A 2 -11.89 -6.06 3.60
CA PHE A 2 -10.47 -5.67 3.49
C PHE A 2 -9.61 -6.69 2.73
N VAL A 3 -9.83 -7.99 2.91
CA VAL A 3 -9.17 -9.04 2.11
C VAL A 3 -9.45 -8.87 0.61
N ILE A 4 -10.66 -8.41 0.24
CA ILE A 4 -11.02 -8.17 -1.16
C ILE A 4 -10.28 -6.95 -1.70
N THR A 5 -10.24 -5.85 -0.95
CA THR A 5 -9.53 -4.63 -1.39
C THR A 5 -8.02 -4.85 -1.46
N GLU A 6 -7.45 -5.62 -0.53
CA GLU A 6 -6.07 -6.10 -0.56
C GLU A 6 -5.80 -6.92 -1.83
N THR A 7 -6.60 -7.96 -2.06
CA THR A 7 -6.47 -8.83 -3.24
C THR A 7 -6.54 -8.02 -4.54
N ILE A 8 -7.46 -7.06 -4.64
CA ILE A 8 -7.57 -6.18 -5.80
C ILE A 8 -6.32 -5.31 -5.94
N ALA A 9 -5.82 -4.72 -4.85
CA ALA A 9 -4.63 -3.87 -4.86
C ALA A 9 -3.38 -4.64 -5.31
N ASP A 10 -3.17 -5.84 -4.78
CA ASP A 10 -2.05 -6.71 -5.16
C ASP A 10 -2.18 -7.16 -6.61
N GLN A 11 -3.39 -7.53 -7.05
CA GLN A 11 -3.59 -7.92 -8.45
C GLN A 11 -3.38 -6.75 -9.42
N GLN A 12 -3.68 -5.52 -9.02
CA GLN A 12 -3.37 -4.33 -9.80
C GLN A 12 -1.86 -4.14 -9.95
N GLN A 13 -1.11 -4.24 -8.84
CA GLN A 13 0.35 -4.11 -8.83
C GLN A 13 1.02 -5.23 -9.61
N TYR A 14 0.60 -6.48 -9.42
CA TYR A 14 1.10 -7.64 -10.14
C TYR A 14 0.93 -7.46 -11.65
N LYS A 15 -0.30 -7.16 -12.11
CA LYS A 15 -0.59 -6.91 -13.53
C LYS A 15 0.24 -5.77 -14.10
N PHE A 16 0.45 -4.69 -13.35
CA PHE A 16 1.30 -3.57 -13.76
C PHE A 16 2.75 -4.02 -13.97
N GLN A 17 3.35 -4.67 -12.97
CA GLN A 17 4.75 -5.12 -13.05
C GLN A 17 4.94 -6.14 -14.18
N THR A 18 4.08 -7.16 -14.28
CA THR A 18 4.16 -8.17 -15.34
C THR A 18 4.13 -7.52 -16.73
N LYS A 19 3.23 -6.56 -16.97
CA LYS A 19 3.15 -5.85 -18.25
C LYS A 19 4.36 -4.95 -18.49
N LYS A 20 4.80 -4.21 -17.46
CA LYS A 20 5.98 -3.34 -17.54
C LYS A 20 7.21 -4.13 -17.97
N TYR A 21 7.51 -5.23 -17.29
CA TYR A 21 8.67 -6.07 -17.61
C TYR A 21 8.52 -6.76 -18.97
N LYS A 22 7.31 -7.17 -19.36
CA LYS A 22 7.05 -7.67 -20.71
C LYS A 22 7.41 -6.63 -21.77
N LYS A 23 6.96 -5.37 -21.62
CA LYS A 23 7.30 -4.28 -22.55
C LYS A 23 8.82 -4.04 -22.63
N ILE A 24 9.50 -4.01 -21.48
CA ILE A 24 10.95 -3.85 -21.40
C ILE A 24 11.67 -4.97 -22.17
N ASN A 25 11.29 -6.22 -21.94
CA ASN A 25 11.92 -7.38 -22.59
C ASN A 25 11.70 -7.42 -24.11
N LEU A 26 10.58 -6.86 -24.58
CA LEU A 26 10.26 -6.74 -26.01
C LEU A 26 10.86 -5.48 -26.65
N GLY A 27 11.55 -4.63 -25.89
CA GLY A 27 12.06 -3.35 -26.38
C GLY A 27 10.96 -2.35 -26.76
N GLU A 28 9.73 -2.56 -26.28
CA GLU A 28 8.61 -1.68 -26.56
C GLU A 28 8.76 -0.33 -25.87
N LYS A 29 8.25 0.73 -26.52
CA LYS A 29 8.22 2.06 -25.92
C LYS A 29 7.35 2.05 -24.66
N LEU A 30 7.92 2.50 -23.55
CA LEU A 30 7.19 2.73 -22.31
C LEU A 30 6.42 4.04 -22.39
N ASP A 31 5.12 3.97 -22.12
CA ASP A 31 4.16 5.07 -22.15
C ASP A 31 3.37 5.16 -20.84
N GLY A 32 2.85 6.35 -20.53
CA GLY A 32 2.06 6.62 -19.32
C GLY A 32 2.73 6.13 -18.03
N GLU A 33 1.97 5.38 -17.21
CA GLU A 33 2.45 4.81 -15.95
C GLU A 33 3.64 3.86 -16.12
N TYR A 34 3.79 3.19 -17.28
CA TYR A 34 4.94 2.32 -17.53
C TYR A 34 6.22 3.11 -17.69
N LYS A 35 6.14 4.31 -18.31
CA LYS A 35 7.26 5.25 -18.41
C LYS A 35 7.60 5.82 -17.03
N ASP A 36 6.58 6.15 -16.25
CA ASP A 36 6.75 6.71 -14.90
C ASP A 36 7.29 5.64 -13.93
N GLY A 37 7.01 4.37 -14.21
CA GLY A 37 7.66 3.21 -13.59
C GLY A 37 6.93 2.65 -12.38
N PHE A 38 5.80 3.22 -12.00
CA PHE A 38 4.94 2.82 -10.89
C PHE A 38 3.46 3.01 -11.26
N ILE A 39 2.59 2.24 -10.61
CA ILE A 39 1.14 2.43 -10.73
C ILE A 39 0.71 3.62 -9.86
N SER A 40 -0.15 4.48 -10.40
CA SER A 40 -0.74 5.62 -9.71
C SER A 40 -2.25 5.74 -9.95
N SER A 41 -2.82 4.81 -10.71
CA SER A 41 -4.23 4.72 -11.06
C SER A 41 -5.01 3.74 -10.16
N ARG A 42 -6.33 3.70 -10.33
CA ARG A 42 -7.25 2.80 -9.58
C ARG A 42 -7.14 3.00 -8.06
N LEU A 43 -6.90 1.94 -7.28
CA LEU A 43 -6.78 2.06 -5.82
C LEU A 43 -5.55 2.90 -5.42
N TRP A 44 -4.51 2.85 -6.25
CA TRP A 44 -3.25 3.56 -6.05
C TRP A 44 -3.40 5.08 -6.22
N LYS A 45 -4.53 5.59 -6.72
CA LYS A 45 -4.77 7.04 -6.75
C LYS A 45 -5.26 7.60 -5.40
N TYR A 46 -5.76 6.73 -4.53
CA TYR A 46 -6.32 7.10 -3.21
C TYR A 46 -5.35 6.82 -2.07
N SER A 47 -4.47 5.84 -2.25
CA SER A 47 -3.49 5.40 -1.28
C SER A 47 -2.24 4.97 -2.01
N ARG A 48 -1.05 5.33 -1.51
CA ARG A 48 0.22 4.84 -2.09
C ARG A 48 0.51 3.39 -1.74
N HIS A 49 -0.17 2.85 -0.73
CA HIS A 49 -0.08 1.45 -0.33
C HIS A 49 -1.48 0.90 0.05
N PRO A 50 -2.40 0.73 -0.93
CA PRO A 50 -3.77 0.30 -0.65
C PRO A 50 -3.85 -1.14 -0.09
N ASN A 51 -2.89 -2.00 -0.44
CA ASN A 51 -2.74 -3.34 0.13
C ASN A 51 -2.34 -3.26 1.61
N PHE A 52 -1.31 -2.48 1.96
CA PHE A 52 -0.89 -2.32 3.36
C PHE A 52 -1.97 -1.63 4.21
N ALA A 53 -2.74 -0.71 3.64
CA ALA A 53 -3.88 -0.10 4.31
C ALA A 53 -4.97 -1.14 4.62
N SER A 54 -5.25 -2.05 3.68
CA SER A 54 -6.20 -3.14 3.88
C SER A 54 -5.71 -4.11 4.95
N GLU A 55 -4.43 -4.48 4.92
CA GLU A 55 -3.80 -5.37 5.90
C GLU A 55 -3.83 -4.79 7.31
N GLN A 56 -3.51 -3.50 7.47
CA GLN A 56 -3.64 -2.81 8.76
C GLN A 56 -5.09 -2.87 9.28
N LEU A 57 -6.09 -2.66 8.42
CA LEU A 57 -7.50 -2.73 8.79
C LEU A 57 -7.95 -4.15 9.16
N ILE A 58 -7.38 -5.19 8.56
CA ILE A 58 -7.61 -6.59 8.96
C ILE A 58 -7.15 -6.78 10.40
N TRP A 59 -5.93 -6.38 10.74
CA TRP A 59 -5.38 -6.56 12.10
C TRP A 59 -6.10 -5.71 13.15
N ILE A 60 -6.49 -4.48 12.80
CA ILE A 60 -7.31 -3.64 13.67
C ILE A 60 -8.68 -4.28 13.91
N THR A 61 -9.31 -4.82 12.87
CA THR A 61 -10.59 -5.54 13.01
C THR A 61 -10.45 -6.77 13.88
N TYR A 62 -9.36 -7.53 13.71
CA TYR A 62 -9.07 -8.71 14.51
C TYR A 62 -8.87 -8.35 16.00
N TYR A 63 -8.21 -7.23 16.29
CA TYR A 63 -8.12 -6.70 17.65
C TYR A 63 -9.50 -6.36 18.24
N PHE A 64 -10.40 -5.77 17.44
CA PHE A 64 -11.75 -5.47 17.91
C PHE A 64 -12.58 -6.72 18.24
N PHE A 65 -12.32 -7.88 17.63
CA PHE A 65 -12.93 -9.13 18.08
C PHE A 65 -12.49 -9.52 19.49
N SER A 66 -11.21 -9.32 19.83
CA SER A 66 -10.69 -9.52 21.19
C SER A 66 -11.35 -8.57 22.21
N VAL A 67 -11.56 -7.31 21.81
CA VAL A 67 -12.30 -6.32 22.62
C VAL A 67 -13.75 -6.77 22.84
N SER A 68 -14.43 -7.20 21.78
CA SER A 68 -15.82 -7.68 21.86
C SER A 68 -15.97 -8.92 22.75
N ALA A 69 -15.00 -9.83 22.73
CA ALA A 69 -15.04 -11.06 23.53
C ALA A 69 -14.76 -10.81 25.02
N ASN A 70 -13.87 -9.87 25.35
CA ASN A 70 -13.46 -9.60 26.73
C ASN A 70 -14.21 -8.43 27.40
N GLY A 71 -14.97 -7.64 26.63
CA GLY A 71 -15.66 -6.43 27.10
C GLY A 71 -14.73 -5.27 27.51
N LYS A 72 -13.42 -5.41 27.32
CA LYS A 72 -12.41 -4.40 27.67
C LYS A 72 -11.79 -3.81 26.40
N LEU A 73 -11.89 -2.48 26.28
CA LEU A 73 -11.30 -1.71 25.16
C LEU A 73 -9.78 -1.85 25.07
N ILE A 74 -9.09 -2.08 26.19
CA ILE A 74 -7.64 -2.27 26.26
C ILE A 74 -7.37 -3.66 26.84
N ASN A 75 -6.61 -4.45 26.08
CA ASN A 75 -6.11 -5.74 26.52
C ASN A 75 -4.74 -6.02 25.88
N TRP A 76 -4.04 -7.07 26.35
CA TRP A 76 -2.66 -7.35 25.95
C TRP A 76 -2.47 -7.57 24.44
N SER A 77 -3.51 -8.02 23.72
CA SER A 77 -3.43 -8.28 22.28
C SER A 77 -3.29 -7.00 21.42
N ILE A 78 -3.53 -5.81 22.00
CA ILE A 78 -3.32 -4.53 21.31
C ILE A 78 -1.87 -4.36 20.86
N ILE A 79 -0.92 -4.95 21.59
CA ILE A 79 0.51 -4.88 21.30
C ILE A 79 0.79 -5.46 19.92
N GLY A 80 0.20 -6.61 19.58
CA GLY A 80 0.38 -7.24 18.27
C GLY A 80 -0.13 -6.36 17.13
N CYS A 81 -1.33 -5.79 17.29
CA CYS A 81 -1.92 -4.88 16.32
C CYS A 81 -1.05 -3.61 16.11
N LEU A 82 -0.57 -3.00 17.19
CA LEU A 82 0.26 -1.79 17.13
C LEU A 82 1.61 -2.06 16.46
N LEU A 83 2.26 -3.17 16.80
CA LEU A 83 3.54 -3.56 16.20
C LEU A 83 3.41 -3.76 14.69
N LEU A 84 2.32 -4.38 14.23
CA LEU A 84 2.06 -4.56 12.80
C LEU A 84 1.83 -3.22 12.09
N VAL A 85 1.04 -2.30 12.67
CA VAL A 85 0.84 -0.95 12.10
C VAL A 85 2.17 -0.19 11.97
N ILE A 86 3.01 -0.23 13.02
CA ILE A 86 4.34 0.39 13.02
C ILE A 86 5.23 -0.25 11.94
N LEU A 87 5.21 -1.57 11.82
CA LEU A 87 5.98 -2.30 10.83
C LEU A 87 5.59 -1.88 9.40
N PHE A 88 4.29 -1.88 9.08
CA PHE A 88 3.81 -1.50 7.75
C PHE A 88 4.13 -0.04 7.40
N TYR A 89 4.01 0.87 8.37
CA TYR A 89 4.37 2.28 8.16
C TYR A 89 5.85 2.47 7.83
N ASN A 90 6.75 1.83 8.57
CA ASN A 90 8.19 1.94 8.34
C ASN A 90 8.61 1.22 7.05
N SER A 91 8.00 0.06 6.77
CA SER A 91 8.19 -0.67 5.51
C SER A 91 7.78 0.17 4.30
N ALA A 92 6.60 0.81 4.36
CA ALA A 92 6.14 1.73 3.32
C ALA A 92 7.17 2.85 3.10
N LYS A 93 7.53 3.61 4.13
CA LYS A 93 8.53 4.68 4.03
C LYS A 93 9.86 4.23 3.43
N PHE A 94 10.36 3.08 3.86
CA PHE A 94 11.61 2.54 3.33
C PHE A 94 11.50 2.23 1.83
N SER A 95 10.44 1.54 1.43
CA SER A 95 10.18 1.18 0.03
C SER A 95 9.93 2.41 -0.86
N GLU A 96 9.27 3.44 -0.32
CA GLU A 96 9.07 4.72 -1.00
C GLU A 96 10.39 5.47 -1.19
N GLY A 97 11.29 5.45 -0.20
CA GLY A 97 12.62 6.06 -0.33
C GLY A 97 13.48 5.41 -1.41
N ILE A 98 13.31 4.11 -1.65
CA ILE A 98 13.93 3.42 -2.80
C ILE A 98 13.26 3.84 -4.11
N SER A 99 11.92 3.92 -4.11
CA SER A 99 11.14 4.28 -5.30
C SER A 99 11.38 5.71 -5.75
N GLU A 100 11.51 6.67 -4.83
CA GLU A 100 11.85 8.07 -5.11
C GLU A 100 13.20 8.21 -5.79
N LYS A 101 14.21 7.44 -5.35
CA LYS A 101 15.54 7.43 -5.99
C LYS A 101 15.52 6.80 -7.39
N LYS A 102 14.62 5.84 -7.61
CA LYS A 102 14.53 5.09 -8.87
C LYS A 102 13.67 5.79 -9.92
N TYR A 103 12.60 6.45 -9.51
CA TYR A 103 11.59 7.03 -10.40
C TYR A 103 11.42 8.53 -10.09
N PRO A 104 11.93 9.43 -10.95
CA PRO A 104 11.95 10.87 -10.68
C PRO A 104 10.58 11.47 -10.35
N LYS A 105 9.51 10.99 -11.00
CA LYS A 105 8.13 11.45 -10.79
C LYS A 105 7.47 10.93 -9.52
N TYR A 106 8.09 9.97 -8.83
CA TYR A 106 7.51 9.37 -7.63
C TYR A 106 7.38 10.39 -6.49
N LYS A 107 8.29 11.37 -6.43
CA LYS A 107 8.21 12.46 -5.46
C LYS A 107 6.94 13.31 -5.61
N ASP A 108 6.48 13.54 -6.84
CA ASP A 108 5.24 14.29 -7.08
C ASP A 108 3.99 13.45 -6.78
N TYR A 109 4.08 12.13 -6.99
CA TYR A 109 3.07 11.19 -6.54
C TYR A 109 2.96 11.16 -5.00
N GLN A 110 4.07 11.20 -4.27
CA GLN A 110 4.08 11.29 -2.80
C GLN A 110 3.42 12.56 -2.25
N LYS A 111 3.49 13.69 -2.97
CA LYS A 111 2.82 14.94 -2.58
C LYS A 111 1.32 14.92 -2.80
N SER A 112 0.84 14.15 -3.78
CA SER A 112 -0.55 14.19 -4.24
C SER A 112 -1.44 13.10 -3.63
N VAL A 113 -0.88 11.95 -3.29
CA VAL A 113 -1.62 10.77 -2.79
C VAL A 113 -1.12 10.40 -1.41
N PRO A 114 -1.94 10.14 -0.37
CA PRO A 114 -1.48 9.78 0.98
C PRO A 114 -0.93 8.35 1.07
N ILE A 115 -0.12 8.04 2.10
CA ILE A 115 0.48 6.70 2.28
C ILE A 115 -0.57 5.58 2.45
N PHE A 116 -1.55 5.76 3.35
CA PHE A 116 -2.57 4.75 3.67
C PHE A 116 -3.99 5.32 3.50
N ILE A 117 -4.47 6.08 4.49
CA ILE A 117 -5.79 6.72 4.52
C ILE A 117 -5.61 8.11 5.17
N GLY A 118 -6.19 9.16 4.59
CA GLY A 118 -6.21 10.50 5.21
C GLY A 118 -5.34 11.55 4.53
N PHE A 119 -4.89 12.54 5.31
CA PHE A 119 -4.41 13.83 4.81
C PHE A 119 -3.06 13.75 4.08
N ARG A 120 -2.99 14.55 3.01
CA ARG A 120 -1.78 14.79 2.21
C ARG A 120 -0.71 15.38 3.12
N LYS A 121 0.53 14.91 2.96
CA LYS A 121 1.68 15.46 3.66
C LYS A 121 2.24 16.65 2.88
#